data_AF-A0A920A6P5-F1
#
_entry.id   AF-A0A920A6P5-F1
#
_cell.length_a   1.000
_cell.length_b   1.000
_cell.length_c   1.000
_cell.angle_alpha   90.00
_cell.angle_beta   90.00
_cell.angle_gamma   90.00
#
_symmetry.space_group_name_H-M   'P 1'
#
loop_
_entity.id
_entity.type
_entity.pdbx_description
1 polymer ?
#
loop_
_entity_poly.entity_id
_entity_poly.type
_entity_poly.pdbx_seq_one_letter_code
_entity_poly.pdbx_strand_id
1 'polypeptide(L)'
;MHEVKSYQMFLYRLEDNLSKITSVERRISMKEGNGLNAANEKRLLKELIEKQTLIVRKLIDDLGIQVEDRGDEERNRIAKRILKALS
;
A
#
# COMPACT_ATOMS: atom_id res chain seq x y z
N MET A 1 12.33 -14.37 -18.80
CA MET A 1 10.84 -14.45 -18.71
C MET A 1 10.30 -14.69 -17.30
N HIS A 2 11.15 -14.92 -16.27
CA HIS A 2 10.70 -15.12 -14.88
C HIS A 2 10.40 -13.82 -14.09
N GLU A 3 11.12 -12.72 -14.37
CA GLU A 3 10.94 -11.45 -13.64
C GLU A 3 9.62 -10.76 -13.96
N VAL A 4 9.18 -10.75 -15.22
CA VAL A 4 7.94 -10.08 -15.66
C VAL A 4 6.70 -10.65 -14.96
N LYS A 5 6.63 -11.98 -14.76
CA LYS A 5 5.53 -12.63 -14.02
C LYS A 5 5.54 -12.26 -12.52
N SER A 6 6.71 -11.98 -11.95
CA SER A 6 6.85 -11.56 -10.56
C SER A 6 6.29 -10.15 -10.34
N TYR A 7 6.60 -9.21 -11.23
CA TYR A 7 6.11 -7.83 -11.15
C TYR A 7 4.59 -7.72 -11.38
N GLN A 8 4.02 -8.48 -12.31
CA GLN A 8 2.57 -8.51 -12.51
C GLN A 8 1.83 -9.05 -11.27
N MET A 9 2.32 -10.14 -10.67
CA MET A 9 1.74 -10.68 -9.43
C MET A 9 1.89 -9.71 -8.25
N PHE A 10 2.98 -8.96 -8.22
CA PHE A 10 3.21 -7.91 -7.24
C PHE A 10 2.20 -6.76 -7.40
N LEU A 11 2.02 -6.24 -8.61
CA LEU A 11 1.06 -5.17 -8.90
C LEU A 11 -0.37 -5.59 -8.56
N TYR A 12 -0.75 -6.80 -8.94
CA TYR A 12 -2.04 -7.37 -8.59
C TYR A 12 -2.28 -7.39 -7.07
N ARG A 13 -1.27 -7.76 -6.28
CA ARG A 13 -1.37 -7.75 -4.80
C ARG A 13 -1.47 -6.34 -4.23
N LEU A 14 -0.80 -5.35 -4.83
CA LEU A 14 -0.93 -3.95 -4.43
C LEU A 14 -2.36 -3.45 -4.68
N GLU A 15 -2.89 -3.70 -5.88
CA GLU A 15 -4.23 -3.26 -6.27
C GLU A 15 -5.32 -3.91 -5.40
N ASP A 16 -5.23 -5.21 -5.17
CA ASP A 16 -6.16 -5.95 -4.32
C ASP A 16 -6.16 -5.43 -2.87
N ASN A 17 -4.98 -5.17 -2.30
CA ASN A 17 -4.87 -4.61 -0.96
C ASN A 17 -5.39 -3.17 -0.87
N LEU A 18 -5.11 -2.32 -1.87
CA LEU A 18 -5.66 -0.96 -1.93
C LEU A 18 -7.19 -0.97 -2.00
N SER A 19 -7.76 -1.84 -2.84
CA SER A 19 -9.21 -2.03 -2.93
C SER A 19 -9.82 -2.44 -1.59
N LYS A 20 -9.17 -3.36 -0.86
CA LYS A 20 -9.58 -3.77 0.50
C LYS A 20 -9.50 -2.62 1.50
N ILE A 21 -8.43 -1.84 1.49
CA ILE A 21 -8.25 -0.67 2.35
C ILE A 21 -9.40 0.32 2.14
N THR A 22 -9.66 0.72 0.89
CA THR A 22 -10.75 1.66 0.56
C THR A 22 -12.12 1.13 0.98
N SER A 23 -12.36 -0.18 0.82
CA SER A 23 -13.60 -0.81 1.28
C SER A 23 -13.73 -0.75 2.81
N VAL A 24 -12.66 -1.01 3.55
CA VAL A 24 -12.67 -0.92 5.02
C VAL A 24 -12.89 0.51 5.50
N GLU A 25 -12.22 1.50 4.90
CA GLU A 25 -12.41 2.92 5.22
C GLU A 25 -13.87 3.36 5.04
N ARG A 26 -14.52 2.95 3.95
CA ARG A 26 -15.94 3.22 3.72
C ARG A 26 -16.82 2.62 4.82
N ARG A 27 -16.56 1.38 5.24
CA ARG A 27 -17.31 0.75 6.33
C ARG A 27 -17.11 1.44 7.67
N ILE A 28 -15.89 1.92 7.96
CA ILE A 28 -15.62 2.73 9.16
C ILE A 28 -16.46 4.00 9.11
N SER A 29 -16.37 4.75 8.01
CA SER A 29 -17.12 6.00 7.83
C SER A 29 -18.64 5.80 7.98
N MET A 30 -19.20 4.74 7.39
CA MET A 30 -20.62 4.41 7.53
C MET A 30 -20.99 4.05 8.97
N LYS A 31 -20.17 3.27 9.68
CA LYS A 31 -20.43 2.89 11.07
C LYS A 31 -20.39 4.11 11.98
N GLU A 32 -19.33 4.91 11.89
CA GLU A 32 -19.17 6.09 12.71
C GLU A 32 -20.25 7.14 12.43
N GLY A 33 -20.63 7.32 11.16
CA GLY A 33 -21.77 8.18 10.78
C GLY A 33 -23.12 7.73 11.36
N ASN A 34 -23.26 6.43 11.66
CA ASN A 34 -24.42 5.85 12.32
C ASN A 34 -24.25 5.70 13.85
N GLY A 35 -23.19 6.24 14.44
CA GLY A 35 -22.90 6.12 15.89
C GLY A 35 -22.50 4.70 16.34
N LEU A 36 -22.13 3.82 15.41
CA LEU A 36 -21.71 2.45 15.68
C LEU A 36 -20.20 2.35 15.92
N ASN A 37 -19.80 1.40 16.76
CA ASN A 37 -18.39 1.13 17.01
C ASN A 37 -17.72 0.43 15.80
N ALA A 38 -16.65 1.04 15.29
CA ALA A 38 -15.84 0.56 14.18
C ALA A 38 -14.46 -0.03 14.59
N ALA A 39 -14.28 -0.40 15.87
CA ALA A 39 -12.98 -0.87 16.39
C ALA A 39 -12.39 -2.06 15.62
N ASN A 40 -13.21 -3.02 15.23
CA ASN A 40 -12.77 -4.19 14.45
C ASN A 40 -12.31 -3.78 13.05
N GLU A 41 -13.05 -2.90 12.39
CA GLU A 41 -12.66 -2.38 11.07
C GLU A 41 -11.37 -1.55 11.15
N LYS A 42 -11.18 -0.75 12.21
CA LYS A 42 -9.93 0.00 12.45
C LYS A 42 -8.74 -0.94 12.68
N ARG A 43 -8.91 -2.03 13.43
CA ARG A 43 -7.86 -3.05 13.60
C ARG A 43 -7.50 -3.68 12.25
N LEU A 44 -8.51 -4.08 11.48
CA LEU A 44 -8.30 -4.65 10.15
C LEU A 44 -7.63 -3.67 9.18
N LEU A 45 -8.00 -2.38 9.23
CA LEU A 45 -7.38 -1.33 8.43
C LEU A 45 -5.88 -1.22 8.74
N LYS A 46 -5.52 -1.24 10.03
CA LYS A 46 -4.12 -1.24 10.47
C LYS A 46 -3.35 -2.44 9.90
N GLU A 47 -3.90 -3.66 10.03
CA GLU A 47 -3.26 -4.86 9.49
C GLU A 47 -3.07 -4.81 7.96
N LEU A 48 -4.04 -4.25 7.23
CA LEU A 48 -3.95 -4.09 5.78
C LEU A 48 -2.90 -3.05 5.38
N ILE A 49 -2.80 -1.93 6.10
CA ILE A 49 -1.77 -0.90 5.87
C ILE A 49 -0.37 -1.46 6.16
N GLU A 50 -0.21 -2.23 7.24
CA GLU A 50 1.07 -2.88 7.56
C GLU A 50 1.49 -3.87 6.46
N LYS A 51 0.57 -4.71 5.97
CA LYS A 51 0.82 -5.61 4.84
C LYS A 51 1.19 -4.85 3.56
N GLN A 52 0.46 -3.79 3.24
CA GLN A 52 0.75 -2.95 2.08
C GLN A 52 2.14 -2.32 2.17
N THR A 53 2.50 -1.83 3.36
CA THR A 53 3.81 -1.23 3.63
C THR A 53 4.94 -2.24 3.42
N LEU A 54 4.79 -3.47 3.89
CA LEU A 54 5.78 -4.54 3.70
C LEU A 54 5.97 -4.90 2.22
N ILE A 55 4.87 -4.97 1.47
CA ILE A 55 4.92 -5.25 0.02
C ILE A 55 5.67 -4.12 -0.70
N VAL A 56 5.34 -2.86 -0.43
CA VAL A 56 6.00 -1.71 -1.05
C VAL A 56 7.48 -1.63 -0.65
N ARG A 57 7.83 -1.90 0.61
CA ARG A 57 9.24 -1.95 1.06
C ARG A 57 10.04 -2.99 0.29
N LYS A 58 9.49 -4.19 0.11
CA LYS A 58 10.14 -5.23 -0.68
C LYS A 58 10.39 -4.79 -2.12
N LEU A 59 9.45 -4.08 -2.75
CA LEU A 59 9.67 -3.53 -4.10
C LEU A 59 10.80 -2.51 -4.13
N ILE A 60 10.82 -1.61 -3.16
CA ILE A 60 11.86 -0.59 -3.03
C ILE A 60 13.24 -1.27 -2.92
N ASP A 61 13.34 -2.31 -2.08
CA ASP A 61 14.56 -3.11 -1.92
C ASP A 61 14.93 -3.83 -3.22
N ASP A 62 13.98 -4.52 -3.87
CA ASP A 62 14.17 -5.25 -5.13
C ASP A 62 14.59 -4.31 -6.28
N LEU A 63 14.13 -3.05 -6.27
CA LEU A 63 14.51 -2.00 -7.23
C LEU A 63 15.82 -1.28 -6.88
N GLY A 64 16.48 -1.64 -5.76
CA GLY A 64 17.72 -1.00 -5.30
C GLY A 64 17.52 0.49 -4.96
N ILE A 65 16.30 0.89 -4.58
CA ILE A 65 16.00 2.27 -4.20
C ILE A 65 16.41 2.44 -2.72
N GLN A 66 17.51 3.15 -2.47
CA GLN A 66 17.90 3.53 -1.11
C GLN A 66 16.91 4.59 -0.59
N VAL A 67 16.09 4.21 0.40
CA VAL A 67 15.22 5.13 1.13
C VAL A 67 15.97 5.57 2.39
N GLU A 68 16.69 6.67 2.29
CA GLU A 68 17.15 7.36 3.49
C GLU A 68 15.95 8.07 4.12
N ASP A 69 15.86 8.03 5.45
CA ASP A 69 14.78 8.59 6.27
C ASP A 69 14.81 10.14 6.23
N ARG A 70 14.61 10.74 5.05
CA ARG A 70 14.75 12.18 4.81
C ARG A 70 13.52 12.76 4.12
N GLY A 71 12.56 13.23 4.92
CA GLY A 71 11.53 14.21 4.50
C GLY A 71 10.54 13.81 3.39
N ASP A 72 9.49 14.62 3.21
CA ASP A 72 8.42 14.38 2.23
C ASP A 72 8.89 14.44 0.76
N GLU A 73 9.96 15.17 0.46
CA GLU A 73 10.48 15.32 -0.90
C GLU A 73 11.15 14.05 -1.43
N GLU A 74 11.91 13.33 -0.60
CA GLU A 74 12.56 12.08 -0.99
C GLU A 74 11.52 10.98 -1.19
N ARG A 75 10.50 10.92 -0.30
CA ARG A 75 9.32 10.06 -0.47
C ARG A 75 8.63 10.30 -1.82
N ASN A 76 8.47 11.56 -2.21
CA ASN A 76 7.84 11.94 -3.47
C ASN A 76 8.72 11.59 -4.69
N ARG A 77 10.05 11.67 -4.58
CA ARG A 77 10.98 11.17 -5.61
C ARG A 77 10.92 9.65 -5.76
N ILE A 78 10.86 8.92 -4.65
CA ILE A 78 10.75 7.46 -4.65
C ILE A 78 9.43 7.04 -5.30
N ALA A 79 8.32 7.67 -4.94
CA ALA A 79 7.02 7.43 -5.57
C ALA A 79 7.08 7.66 -7.09
N LYS A 80 7.73 8.74 -7.56
CA LYS A 80 7.94 9.01 -8.99
C LYS A 80 8.80 7.94 -9.68
N ARG A 81 9.86 7.43 -9.02
CA ARG A 81 10.72 6.37 -9.57
C ARG A 81 9.98 5.05 -9.67
N ILE A 82 9.17 4.71 -8.66
CA ILE A 82 8.28 3.53 -8.69
C ILE A 82 7.29 3.65 -9.85
N LEU A 83 6.57 4.78 -9.95
CA LEU A 83 5.61 5.00 -11.05
C LEU A 83 6.26 4.89 -12.43
N LYS A 84 7.49 5.41 -12.60
CA LYS A 84 8.25 5.30 -13.85
C LYS A 84 8.67 3.87 -14.18
N ALA A 85 8.98 3.04 -13.18
CA ALA A 85 9.35 1.64 -13.39
C ALA A 85 8.15 0.74 -13.75
N LEU A 86 6.93 1.23 -13.50
CA LEU A 86 5.68 0.51 -13.73
C LEU A 86 4.95 0.93 -15.03
N SER A 87 5.41 2.00 -15.71
CA SER A 87 4.92 2.44 -17.03
C SER A 87 5.76 1.86 -18.16
#